data_AF-A0A8T4Y1R5-F1
#
_entry.id   AF-A0A8T4Y1R5-F1
#
_cell.length_a   1.000
_cell.length_b   1.000
_cell.length_c   1.000
_cell.angle_alpha   90.00
_cell.angle_beta   90.00
_cell.angle_gamma   90.00
#
_symmetry.space_group_name_H-M   'P 1'
#
loop_
_entity.id
_entity.type
_entity.pdbx_description
1 polymer ?
#
loop_
_entity_poly.entity_id
_entity_poly.type
_entity_poly.pdbx_seq_one_letter_code
_entity_poly.pdbx_strand_id
1 'polypeptide(L)'
;LQTGMVMRTPTVCEGCKRKGPFEFLQSESLFIDYQELRIQEKPEDLPPGQLPRWIDIRVYEELVDTARPGDTVIIIGTVRAIQEVLPTAGRMRVFNITLEVDNLEIYGKDPETVEISSEEEKLIVELAKQEDIHEKIKQSIAPSIYGYDEIKEAIMYLLFGGVTKTLQDGTRIRGDINLLVVGDPGTGKSQLLRYVQRIAPRGLYTHGRGTTAAGLTAAVVRERTGGMVLEAGALVLADRGVCAVDEIDKMRNEDRVAMHEAMEQQSISVAKGGIVATLNARTSILAAANPALGRYDP
;
A
#
# COMPACT_ATOMS: atom_id res chain seq x y z
N LEU A 1 -5.53 37.88 -14.06
CA LEU A 1 -4.94 36.52 -13.99
C LEU A 1 -6.06 35.51 -14.15
N GLN A 2 -5.92 34.53 -15.04
CA GLN A 2 -6.93 33.47 -15.20
C GLN A 2 -6.56 32.33 -14.25
N THR A 3 -7.47 32.01 -13.33
CA THR A 3 -7.27 30.96 -12.31
C THR A 3 -8.11 29.70 -12.59
N GLY A 4 -8.85 29.68 -13.71
CA GLY A 4 -9.71 28.55 -14.08
C GLY A 4 -8.97 27.47 -14.87
N MET A 5 -9.47 26.23 -14.80
CA MET A 5 -8.91 25.06 -15.52
C MET A 5 -8.89 25.17 -17.05
N VAL A 6 -9.65 26.11 -17.62
CA VAL A 6 -9.70 26.34 -19.06
C VAL A 6 -9.08 27.70 -19.35
N MET A 7 -7.95 27.69 -20.04
CA MET A 7 -7.34 28.90 -20.58
C MET A 7 -8.30 29.52 -21.61
N ARG A 8 -8.75 30.75 -21.34
CA ARG A 8 -9.62 31.51 -22.25
C ARG A 8 -8.78 32.56 -22.94
N THR A 9 -8.54 32.41 -24.23
CA THR A 9 -7.92 33.51 -24.97
C THR A 9 -8.87 34.72 -24.93
N PRO A 10 -8.36 35.92 -24.60
CA PRO A 10 -9.19 37.11 -24.68
C PRO A 10 -9.66 37.31 -26.13
N THR A 11 -10.85 37.85 -26.32
CA THR A 11 -11.38 38.11 -27.66
C THR A 11 -10.88 39.44 -28.24
N VAL A 12 -10.49 40.39 -27.38
CA VAL A 12 -10.03 41.73 -27.75
C VAL A 12 -8.88 42.14 -26.84
N CYS A 13 -7.84 42.76 -27.40
CA CYS A 13 -6.73 43.32 -26.63
C CYS A 13 -7.19 44.63 -25.98
N GLU A 14 -7.06 44.75 -24.65
CA GLU A 14 -7.47 45.97 -23.92
C GLU A 14 -6.67 47.21 -24.35
N GLY A 15 -5.40 47.05 -24.75
CA GLY A 15 -4.55 48.16 -25.20
C GLY A 15 -4.86 48.66 -26.61
N CYS A 16 -4.90 47.77 -27.61
CA CYS A 16 -5.02 48.16 -29.02
C CYS A 16 -6.40 47.92 -29.64
N LYS A 17 -7.37 47.39 -28.88
CA LYS A 17 -8.74 47.05 -29.30
C LYS A 17 -8.84 46.11 -30.52
N ARG A 18 -7.75 45.44 -30.91
CA ARG A 18 -7.75 44.46 -32.00
C ARG A 18 -8.16 43.08 -31.51
N LYS A 19 -8.81 42.33 -32.40
CA LYS A 19 -9.24 40.94 -32.18
C LYS A 19 -8.15 39.98 -32.67
N GLY A 20 -7.20 39.68 -31.80
CA GLY A 20 -6.21 38.59 -31.96
C GLY A 20 -5.30 38.65 -33.20
N PRO A 21 -4.33 37.72 -33.31
CA PRO A 21 -4.08 36.55 -32.45
C PRO A 21 -3.45 36.90 -31.09
N PHE A 22 -3.69 36.05 -30.09
CA PHE A 22 -3.05 36.15 -28.78
C PHE A 22 -2.12 34.96 -28.58
N GLU A 23 -0.91 35.25 -28.13
CA GLU A 23 0.07 34.23 -27.77
C GLU A 23 0.12 34.06 -26.26
N PHE A 24 0.28 32.81 -25.82
CA PHE A 24 0.41 32.51 -24.40
C PHE A 24 1.85 32.74 -23.95
N LEU A 25 2.04 33.73 -23.10
CA LEU A 25 3.34 34.05 -22.51
C LEU A 25 3.60 33.15 -21.29
N GLN A 26 4.22 32.00 -21.53
CA GLN A 26 4.59 31.04 -20.49
C GLN A 26 5.55 31.66 -19.45
N SER A 27 6.48 32.50 -19.90
CA SER A 27 7.51 33.10 -19.05
C SER A 27 6.98 34.08 -18.00
N GLU A 28 5.82 34.68 -18.25
CA GLU A 28 5.16 35.63 -17.33
C GLU A 28 4.04 34.98 -16.52
N SER A 29 3.86 33.67 -16.66
CA SER A 29 2.84 32.90 -15.97
C SER A 29 3.40 32.33 -14.66
N LEU A 30 2.59 32.35 -13.61
CA LEU A 30 2.86 31.60 -12.38
C LEU A 30 2.34 30.18 -12.55
N PHE A 31 3.19 29.21 -12.25
CA PHE A 31 2.83 27.80 -12.25
C PHE A 31 2.59 27.34 -10.82
N ILE A 32 1.61 26.47 -10.65
CA ILE A 32 1.33 25.79 -9.38
C ILE A 32 1.56 24.30 -9.57
N ASP A 33 2.09 23.66 -8.54
CA ASP A 33 2.27 22.22 -8.53
C ASP A 33 0.91 21.53 -8.44
N TYR A 34 0.79 20.42 -9.16
CA TYR A 34 -0.44 19.66 -9.33
C TYR A 34 -0.13 18.17 -9.36
N GLN A 35 -0.89 17.39 -8.60
CA GLN A 35 -0.83 15.94 -8.65
C GLN A 35 -2.24 15.34 -8.51
N GLU A 36 -2.49 14.29 -9.29
CA GLU A 36 -3.68 13.45 -9.14
C GLU A 36 -3.31 12.20 -8.34
N LEU A 37 -4.11 11.91 -7.31
CA LEU A 37 -3.99 10.69 -6.52
C LEU A 37 -5.27 9.88 -6.67
N ARG A 38 -5.14 8.55 -6.72
CA ARG A 38 -6.28 7.64 -6.69
C ARG A 38 -6.38 7.01 -5.32
N ILE A 39 -7.50 7.25 -4.64
CA ILE A 39 -7.74 6.73 -3.30
C ILE A 39 -8.68 5.55 -3.39
N GLN A 40 -8.28 4.44 -2.77
CA GLN A 40 -9.06 3.23 -2.69
C GLN A 40 -9.62 3.05 -1.28
N GLU A 41 -10.84 2.53 -1.18
CA GLU A 41 -11.41 2.10 0.11
C GLU A 41 -10.55 1.01 0.75
N LYS A 42 -10.46 1.01 2.08
CA LYS A 42 -9.71 -0.02 2.81
C LYS A 42 -10.38 -1.38 2.58
N PRO A 43 -9.66 -2.41 2.12
CA PRO A 43 -10.23 -3.74 1.91
C PRO A 43 -10.86 -4.35 3.17
N GLU A 44 -10.37 -3.96 4.35
CA GLU A 44 -10.82 -4.45 5.66
C GLU A 44 -12.22 -3.95 6.06
N ASP A 45 -12.60 -2.76 5.60
CA ASP A 45 -13.90 -2.15 5.92
C ASP A 45 -15.02 -2.64 4.99
N LEU A 46 -14.66 -3.42 3.96
CA LEU A 46 -15.60 -3.85 2.92
C LEU A 46 -16.33 -5.14 3.32
N PRO A 47 -17.64 -5.23 3.05
CA PRO A 47 -18.37 -6.48 3.21
C PRO A 47 -17.85 -7.54 2.22
N PRO A 48 -17.90 -8.82 2.60
CA PRO A 48 -17.37 -9.91 1.79
C PRO A 48 -18.07 -9.97 0.41
N GLY A 49 -17.28 -9.94 -0.65
CA GLY A 49 -17.75 -10.03 -2.05
C GLY A 49 -17.95 -8.68 -2.75
N GLN A 50 -17.78 -7.55 -2.05
CA GLN A 50 -17.77 -6.23 -2.69
C GLN A 50 -16.38 -5.87 -3.20
N LEU A 51 -16.30 -5.35 -4.42
CA LEU A 51 -15.05 -4.82 -4.97
C LEU A 51 -14.79 -3.43 -4.37
N PRO A 52 -13.55 -3.13 -3.92
CA PRO A 52 -13.19 -1.81 -3.45
C PRO A 52 -13.45 -0.77 -4.53
N ARG A 53 -14.09 0.34 -4.15
CA ARG A 53 -14.23 1.49 -5.04
C ARG A 53 -13.06 2.44 -4.83
N TRP A 54 -12.86 3.31 -5.82
CA TRP A 54 -11.87 4.36 -5.75
C TRP A 54 -12.45 5.68 -6.22
N ILE A 55 -11.82 6.76 -5.78
CA ILE A 55 -12.09 8.12 -6.22
C ILE A 55 -10.77 8.80 -6.57
N ASP A 56 -10.77 9.55 -7.65
CA ASP A 56 -9.62 10.37 -8.03
C ASP A 56 -9.72 11.71 -7.30
N ILE A 57 -8.60 12.14 -6.71
CA ILE A 57 -8.49 13.38 -5.96
C ILE A 57 -7.40 14.25 -6.57
N ARG A 58 -7.51 15.56 -6.34
CA ARG A 58 -6.56 16.56 -6.83
C ARG A 58 -5.93 17.28 -5.65
N VAL A 59 -4.61 17.20 -5.57
CA VAL A 59 -3.79 17.94 -4.61
C VAL A 59 -3.02 19.04 -5.34
N TYR A 60 -2.85 20.16 -4.65
CA TYR A 60 -2.22 21.37 -5.18
C TYR A 60 -1.12 21.85 -4.23
N GLU A 61 -0.13 22.56 -4.78
CA GLU A 61 0.90 23.27 -4.03
C GLU A 61 1.60 22.36 -2.98
N GLU A 62 1.52 22.71 -1.70
CA GLU A 62 2.25 22.04 -0.61
C GLU A 62 1.79 20.59 -0.36
N LEU A 63 0.59 20.21 -0.82
CA LEU A 63 0.05 18.85 -0.64
C LEU A 63 0.58 17.85 -1.69
N VAL A 64 1.31 18.34 -2.70
CA VAL A 64 1.93 17.49 -3.72
C VAL A 64 3.09 16.69 -3.12
N ASP A 65 3.22 15.43 -3.54
CA ASP A 65 4.22 14.45 -3.07
C ASP A 65 4.17 14.16 -1.55
N THR A 66 3.08 14.56 -0.88
CA THR A 66 2.89 14.25 0.54
C THR A 66 2.57 12.76 0.71
N ALA A 67 1.62 12.21 -0.05
CA ALA A 67 1.22 10.80 0.04
C ALA A 67 1.90 9.92 -1.03
N ARG A 68 2.27 8.70 -0.66
CA ARG A 68 2.83 7.69 -1.58
C ARG A 68 1.86 6.54 -1.82
N PRO A 69 1.98 5.82 -2.96
CA PRO A 69 1.19 4.62 -3.19
C PRO A 69 1.36 3.60 -2.07
N GLY A 70 0.24 3.21 -1.45
CA GLY A 70 0.19 2.28 -0.31
C GLY A 70 0.10 2.94 1.06
N ASP A 71 0.20 4.27 1.14
CA ASP A 71 -0.12 4.99 2.36
C ASP A 71 -1.62 4.96 2.64
N THR A 72 -1.98 4.84 3.91
CA THR A 72 -3.35 5.10 4.36
C THR A 72 -3.46 6.59 4.65
N VAL A 73 -4.49 7.24 4.10
CA VAL A 73 -4.65 8.69 4.20
C VAL A 73 -6.06 9.05 4.67
N ILE A 74 -6.15 10.11 5.46
CA ILE A 74 -7.39 10.81 5.76
C ILE A 74 -7.37 12.09 4.95
N ILE A 75 -8.43 12.30 4.17
CA ILE A 75 -8.50 13.41 3.23
C ILE A 75 -9.75 14.22 3.54
N ILE A 76 -9.56 15.52 3.69
CA ILE A 76 -10.64 16.49 3.81
C ILE A 76 -10.59 17.34 2.54
N GLY A 77 -11.74 17.49 1.90
CA GLY A 77 -11.81 18.25 0.66
C GLY A 77 -13.21 18.48 0.17
N THR A 78 -13.29 19.26 -0.89
CA THR A 78 -14.54 19.64 -1.54
C THR A 78 -14.82 18.73 -2.74
N VAL A 79 -15.98 18.07 -2.71
CA VAL A 79 -16.44 17.24 -3.83
C VAL A 79 -16.84 18.12 -5.02
N ARG A 80 -16.24 17.86 -6.19
CA ARG A 80 -16.55 18.54 -7.45
C ARG A 80 -17.01 17.54 -8.52
N ALA A 81 -18.00 17.96 -9.30
CA ALA A 81 -18.48 17.21 -10.45
C ALA A 81 -17.90 17.83 -11.74
N ILE A 82 -17.05 17.09 -12.44
CA ILE A 82 -16.36 17.53 -13.65
C ILE A 82 -17.00 16.84 -14.85
N GLN A 83 -17.36 17.64 -15.85
CA GLN A 83 -17.90 17.14 -17.10
C GLN A 83 -16.75 16.89 -18.08
N GLU A 84 -16.53 15.63 -18.46
CA GLU A 84 -15.52 15.31 -19.47
C GLU A 84 -15.95 15.82 -20.86
N VAL A 85 -14.97 16.35 -21.59
CA VAL A 85 -15.12 16.78 -22.98
C VAL A 85 -14.26 15.88 -23.84
N LEU A 86 -14.89 14.97 -24.57
CA LEU A 86 -14.19 14.10 -25.51
C LEU A 86 -14.02 14.82 -26.85
N PRO A 87 -12.83 14.80 -27.46
CA PRO A 87 -12.57 15.47 -28.75
C PRO A 87 -13.54 15.07 -29.86
N THR A 88 -14.00 13.81 -29.84
CA THR A 88 -14.86 13.20 -30.86
C THR A 88 -16.35 13.24 -30.54
N ALA A 89 -16.73 13.35 -29.26
CA ALA A 89 -18.12 13.17 -28.79
C ALA A 89 -18.72 14.40 -28.08
N GLY A 90 -17.94 15.49 -27.94
CA GLY A 90 -18.38 16.69 -27.24
C GLY A 90 -18.48 16.50 -25.73
N ARG A 91 -19.32 17.32 -25.07
CA ARG A 91 -19.51 17.25 -23.62
C ARG A 91 -20.35 16.03 -23.24
N MET A 92 -19.82 15.20 -22.36
CA MET A 92 -20.55 14.04 -21.86
C MET A 92 -21.70 14.47 -20.94
N ARG A 93 -22.82 13.73 -20.94
CA ARG A 93 -23.91 13.96 -19.97
C ARG A 93 -23.59 13.41 -18.57
N VAL A 94 -22.58 12.56 -18.50
CA VAL A 94 -22.08 11.96 -17.26
C VAL A 94 -21.05 12.90 -16.65
N PHE A 95 -21.10 13.06 -15.33
CA PHE A 95 -20.14 13.81 -14.56
C PHE A 95 -19.22 12.84 -13.82
N ASN A 96 -17.92 13.09 -13.89
CA ASN A 96 -16.95 12.41 -13.05
C ASN A 96 -16.83 13.18 -11.74
N ILE A 97 -16.96 12.46 -10.63
CA ILE A 97 -16.82 13.04 -9.30
C ILE A 97 -15.34 13.00 -8.95
N THR A 98 -14.78 14.16 -8.61
CA THR A 98 -13.39 14.34 -8.19
C THR A 98 -13.40 15.13 -6.89
N LEU A 99 -12.48 14.83 -5.99
CA LEU A 99 -12.34 15.57 -4.74
C LEU A 99 -11.16 16.54 -4.85
N GLU A 100 -11.39 17.83 -4.63
CA GLU A 100 -10.31 18.80 -4.46
C GLU A 100 -9.91 18.82 -2.99
N VAL A 101 -8.63 18.55 -2.73
CA VAL A 101 -8.14 18.32 -1.38
C VAL A 101 -7.79 19.63 -0.70
N ASP A 102 -8.37 19.86 0.48
CA ASP A 102 -8.07 20.98 1.35
C ASP A 102 -7.03 20.59 2.42
N ASN A 103 -7.11 19.36 2.94
CA ASN A 103 -6.14 18.78 3.87
C ASN A 103 -5.91 17.29 3.57
N LEU A 104 -4.65 16.86 3.62
CA LEU A 104 -4.24 15.47 3.46
C LEU A 104 -3.38 15.08 4.66
N GLU A 105 -3.86 14.13 5.45
CA GLU A 105 -3.13 13.57 6.56
C GLU A 105 -2.79 12.10 6.27
N ILE A 106 -1.51 11.76 6.34
CA ILE A 106 -1.07 10.38 6.20
C ILE A 106 -1.29 9.70 7.54
N TYR A 107 -2.27 8.80 7.57
CA TYR A 107 -2.49 7.91 8.69
C TYR A 107 -1.63 6.67 8.48
N GLY A 108 -0.39 6.70 8.95
CA GLY A 108 0.31 5.44 9.17
C GLY A 108 -0.52 4.61 10.13
N LYS A 109 -0.98 3.41 9.75
CA LYS A 109 -1.28 2.36 10.73
C LYS A 109 0.05 1.95 11.38
N ASP A 110 0.67 2.89 12.08
CA ASP A 110 1.67 2.56 13.07
C ASP A 110 0.92 1.96 14.26
N PRO A 111 1.43 0.90 14.90
CA PRO A 111 0.85 0.36 16.14
C PRO A 111 0.55 1.45 17.18
N GLU A 112 1.24 2.59 17.09
CA GLU A 112 1.11 3.80 17.90
C GLU A 112 -0.24 4.53 17.77
N THR A 113 -1.04 4.29 16.71
CA THR A 113 -2.35 4.95 16.54
C THR A 113 -3.53 4.20 17.16
N VAL A 114 -3.30 3.03 17.77
CA VAL A 114 -4.34 2.40 18.59
C VAL A 114 -4.49 3.25 19.84
N GLU A 115 -5.60 3.97 19.97
CA GLU A 115 -5.92 4.71 21.20
C GLU A 115 -6.17 3.69 22.32
N ILE A 116 -5.13 3.39 23.09
CA ILE A 116 -5.22 2.52 24.25
C ILE A 116 -5.85 3.33 25.38
N SER A 117 -6.99 2.88 25.87
CA SER A 117 -7.61 3.48 27.06
C SER A 117 -6.74 3.27 28.29
N SER A 118 -6.85 4.16 29.29
CA SER A 118 -6.11 4.01 30.54
C SER A 118 -6.44 2.72 31.32
N GLU A 119 -7.57 2.07 31.01
CA GLU A 119 -7.94 0.77 31.57
C GLU A 119 -7.21 -0.37 30.85
N GLU A 120 -7.15 -0.35 29.52
CA GLU A 120 -6.40 -1.31 28.71
C GLU A 120 -4.90 -1.23 28.99
N GLU A 121 -4.34 -0.03 29.16
CA GLU A 121 -2.93 0.15 29.50
C GLU A 121 -2.57 -0.56 30.82
N LYS A 122 -3.41 -0.39 31.85
CA LYS A 122 -3.22 -1.09 33.13
C LYS A 122 -3.27 -2.60 32.96
N LEU A 123 -4.24 -3.09 32.19
CA LEU A 123 -4.41 -4.51 31.93
C LEU A 123 -3.22 -5.10 31.15
N ILE A 124 -2.67 -4.37 30.18
CA ILE A 124 -1.45 -4.75 29.44
C ILE A 124 -0.26 -4.86 30.41
N VAL A 125 -0.08 -3.87 31.29
CA VAL A 125 1.01 -3.87 32.27
C VAL A 125 0.85 -5.00 33.31
N GLU A 126 -0.38 -5.33 33.71
CA GLU A 126 -0.66 -6.46 34.59
C GLU A 126 -0.37 -7.80 33.91
N LEU A 127 -0.81 -7.97 32.66
CA LEU A 127 -0.54 -9.17 31.86
C LEU A 127 0.95 -9.36 31.59
N ALA A 128 1.67 -8.27 31.28
CA ALA A 128 3.11 -8.32 31.01
C ALA A 128 3.95 -8.78 32.21
N LYS A 129 3.42 -8.67 33.44
CA LYS A 129 4.09 -9.14 34.67
C LYS A 129 3.84 -10.62 34.97
N GLN A 130 2.91 -11.28 34.26
CA GLN A 130 2.63 -12.68 34.49
C GLN A 130 3.75 -13.56 33.91
N GLU A 131 4.19 -14.57 34.67
CA GLU A 131 5.28 -15.47 34.24
C GLU A 131 4.88 -16.35 33.04
N ASP A 132 3.58 -16.60 32.86
CA ASP A 132 3.02 -17.44 31.79
C ASP A 132 2.54 -16.66 30.56
N ILE A 133 2.86 -15.36 30.46
CA ILE A 133 2.37 -14.48 29.38
C ILE A 133 2.79 -14.96 27.99
N HIS A 134 4.03 -15.45 27.86
CA HIS A 134 4.57 -15.96 26.60
C HIS A 134 3.75 -17.16 26.09
N GLU A 135 3.47 -18.11 26.98
CA GLU A 135 2.66 -19.28 26.66
C GLU A 135 1.22 -18.90 26.32
N LYS A 136 0.63 -17.96 27.05
CA LYS A 136 -0.73 -17.45 26.78
C LYS A 136 -0.84 -16.81 25.40
N ILE A 137 0.12 -15.98 25.01
CA ILE A 137 0.12 -15.35 23.68
C ILE A 137 0.28 -16.42 22.60
N LYS A 138 1.21 -17.36 22.78
CA LYS A 138 1.43 -18.47 21.85
C LYS A 138 0.15 -19.30 21.63
N GLN A 139 -0.55 -19.63 22.71
CA GLN A 139 -1.81 -20.38 22.64
C GLN A 139 -2.97 -19.56 22.04
N SER A 140 -2.92 -18.23 22.16
CA SER A 140 -3.88 -17.33 21.53
C SER A 140 -3.69 -17.21 20.01
N ILE A 141 -2.54 -17.59 19.45
CA ILE A 141 -2.30 -17.58 18.01
C ILE A 141 -2.87 -18.86 17.38
N ALA A 142 -3.89 -18.68 16.54
CA ALA A 142 -4.62 -19.75 15.85
C ALA A 142 -5.05 -20.89 16.80
N PRO A 143 -5.91 -20.61 17.81
CA PRO A 143 -6.32 -21.60 18.80
C PRO A 143 -7.10 -22.78 18.20
N SER A 144 -7.67 -22.60 17.00
CA SER A 144 -8.36 -23.65 16.26
C SER A 144 -7.44 -24.74 15.70
N ILE A 145 -6.12 -24.51 15.68
CA ILE A 145 -5.14 -25.45 15.13
C ILE A 145 -4.42 -26.13 16.29
N TYR A 146 -4.53 -27.45 16.37
CA TYR A 146 -3.89 -28.25 17.41
C TYR A 146 -2.39 -28.40 17.16
N GLY A 147 -1.58 -28.29 18.22
CA GLY A 147 -0.12 -28.41 18.17
C GLY A 147 0.56 -27.22 17.47
N TYR A 148 1.68 -27.52 16.79
CA TYR A 148 2.56 -26.54 16.14
C TYR A 148 3.07 -25.44 17.06
N ASP A 149 3.37 -25.76 18.30
CA ASP A 149 3.79 -24.78 19.30
C ASP A 149 5.01 -23.97 18.84
N GLU A 150 6.00 -24.64 18.24
CA GLU A 150 7.20 -23.99 17.68
C GLU A 150 6.88 -23.05 16.51
N ILE A 151 5.95 -23.43 15.63
CA ILE A 151 5.55 -22.59 14.48
C ILE A 151 4.74 -21.39 14.98
N LYS A 152 3.85 -21.59 15.95
CA LYS A 152 3.06 -20.52 16.58
C LYS A 152 3.96 -19.54 17.32
N GLU A 153 4.97 -20.03 18.01
CA GLU A 153 5.98 -19.21 18.67
C GLU A 153 6.79 -18.41 17.65
N ALA A 154 7.19 -19.01 16.54
CA ALA A 154 7.90 -18.30 15.49
C ALA A 154 7.02 -17.23 14.79
N ILE A 155 5.73 -17.52 14.58
CA ILE A 155 4.74 -16.54 14.12
C ILE A 155 4.55 -15.41 15.13
N MET A 156 4.58 -15.71 16.44
CA MET A 156 4.54 -14.69 17.47
C MET A 156 5.71 -13.72 17.33
N TYR A 157 6.95 -14.23 17.20
CA TYR A 157 8.12 -13.38 16.98
C TYR A 157 8.02 -12.54 15.70
N LEU A 158 7.45 -13.09 14.64
CA LEU A 158 7.18 -12.35 13.40
C LEU A 158 6.18 -11.19 13.61
N LEU A 159 5.13 -11.40 14.40
CA LEU A 159 4.10 -10.39 14.67
C LEU A 159 4.60 -9.24 15.56
N PHE A 160 5.41 -9.56 16.57
CA PHE A 160 6.04 -8.52 17.40
C PHE A 160 7.16 -7.79 16.65
N GLY A 161 7.86 -8.49 15.77
CA GLY A 161 9.00 -7.98 15.05
C GLY A 161 10.22 -7.73 15.94
N GLY A 162 11.35 -7.44 15.31
CA GLY A 162 12.57 -7.02 15.98
C GLY A 162 12.80 -5.51 15.91
N VAL A 163 13.82 -5.03 16.61
CA VAL A 163 14.21 -3.61 16.58
C VAL A 163 15.13 -3.36 15.39
N THR A 164 14.72 -2.49 14.48
CA THR A 164 15.59 -1.98 13.40
C THR A 164 16.75 -1.19 14.02
N LYS A 165 17.98 -1.49 13.60
CA LYS A 165 19.18 -0.78 14.08
C LYS A 165 19.80 0.03 12.95
N THR A 166 20.20 1.25 13.26
CA THR A 166 20.99 2.08 12.35
C THR A 166 22.40 2.17 12.92
N LEU A 167 23.37 1.70 12.14
CA LEU A 167 24.78 1.74 12.50
C LEU A 167 25.34 3.16 12.29
N GLN A 168 26.54 3.42 12.84
CA GLN A 168 27.19 4.75 12.76
C GLN A 168 27.57 5.15 11.33
N ASP A 169 27.72 4.18 10.44
CA ASP A 169 27.99 4.36 9.01
C ASP A 169 26.71 4.68 8.19
N GLY A 170 25.54 4.73 8.84
CA GLY A 170 24.25 4.94 8.17
C GLY A 170 23.62 3.67 7.60
N THR A 171 24.29 2.51 7.74
CA THR A 171 23.72 1.23 7.31
C THR A 171 22.56 0.85 8.21
N ARG A 172 21.40 0.55 7.60
CA ARG A 172 20.19 0.10 8.29
C ARG A 172 20.14 -1.43 8.31
N ILE A 173 20.02 -2.01 9.50
CA ILE A 173 19.80 -3.43 9.71
C ILE A 173 18.32 -3.66 10.01
N ARG A 174 17.67 -4.51 9.21
CA ARG A 174 16.26 -4.87 9.38
C ARG A 174 16.01 -5.56 10.72
N GLY A 175 14.90 -5.20 11.36
CA GLY A 175 14.36 -5.89 12.54
C GLY A 175 13.29 -6.93 12.19
N ASP A 176 12.69 -6.82 11.01
CA ASP A 176 11.59 -7.67 10.56
C ASP A 176 12.04 -9.10 10.27
N ILE A 177 11.21 -10.07 10.69
CA ILE A 177 11.50 -11.49 10.62
C ILE A 177 10.67 -12.10 9.49
N ASN A 178 11.35 -12.71 8.53
CA ASN A 178 10.69 -13.49 7.49
C ASN A 178 10.64 -14.97 7.91
N LEU A 179 9.49 -15.61 7.70
CA LEU A 179 9.25 -16.99 8.10
C LEU A 179 8.76 -17.83 6.93
N LEU A 180 9.34 -19.01 6.74
CA LEU A 180 8.93 -19.99 5.74
C LEU A 180 8.46 -21.27 6.43
N VAL A 181 7.18 -21.60 6.26
CA VAL A 181 6.60 -22.87 6.72
C VAL A 181 6.58 -23.86 5.56
N VAL A 182 7.46 -24.86 5.63
CA VAL A 182 7.44 -26.01 4.70
C VAL A 182 6.79 -27.18 5.40
N GLY A 183 5.86 -27.85 4.72
CA GLY A 183 5.23 -29.05 5.26
C GLY A 183 4.38 -29.76 4.24
N ASP A 184 3.85 -30.93 4.60
CA ASP A 184 3.02 -31.70 3.68
C ASP A 184 1.70 -30.97 3.37
N PRO A 185 1.05 -31.26 2.23
CA PRO A 185 -0.28 -30.75 1.92
C PRO A 185 -1.31 -31.15 2.99
N GLY A 186 -2.29 -30.28 3.25
CA GLY A 186 -3.40 -30.57 4.18
C GLY A 186 -3.05 -30.43 5.67
N THR A 187 -1.89 -29.89 6.02
CA THR A 187 -1.40 -29.73 7.40
C THR A 187 -1.89 -28.47 8.12
N GLY A 188 -2.76 -27.67 7.52
CA GLY A 188 -3.31 -26.44 8.12
C GLY A 188 -2.49 -25.16 7.88
N LYS A 189 -1.39 -25.22 7.11
CA LYS A 189 -0.53 -24.06 6.78
C LYS A 189 -1.30 -22.85 6.23
N SER A 190 -2.13 -23.05 5.21
CA SER A 190 -2.94 -21.96 4.62
C SER A 190 -3.91 -21.34 5.63
N GLN A 191 -4.39 -22.12 6.59
CA GLN A 191 -5.28 -21.62 7.65
C GLN A 191 -4.50 -20.79 8.68
N LEU A 192 -3.26 -21.17 9.01
CA LEU A 192 -2.36 -20.34 9.82
C LEU A 192 -2.10 -18.99 9.13
N LEU A 193 -1.74 -18.99 7.85
CA LEU A 193 -1.47 -17.76 7.09
C LEU A 193 -2.66 -16.81 7.08
N ARG A 194 -3.88 -17.33 6.85
CA ARG A 194 -5.11 -16.51 6.91
C ARG A 194 -5.40 -15.99 8.31
N TYR A 195 -5.07 -16.74 9.36
CA TYR A 195 -5.24 -16.28 10.73
C TYR A 195 -4.30 -15.10 11.02
N VAL A 196 -3.01 -15.25 10.68
CA VAL A 196 -1.99 -14.20 10.83
C VAL A 196 -2.37 -12.94 10.06
N GLN A 197 -2.87 -13.10 8.84
CA GLN A 197 -3.35 -11.98 8.02
C GLN A 197 -4.46 -11.17 8.70
N ARG A 198 -5.34 -11.80 9.49
CA ARG A 198 -6.45 -11.11 10.17
C ARG A 198 -6.03 -10.39 11.45
N ILE A 199 -5.04 -10.93 12.16
CA ILE A 199 -4.59 -10.36 13.44
C ILE A 199 -3.51 -9.29 13.23
N ALA A 200 -2.76 -9.33 12.13
CA ALA A 200 -1.75 -8.34 11.83
C ALA A 200 -2.41 -6.97 11.50
N PRO A 201 -1.86 -5.85 11.97
CA PRO A 201 -2.44 -4.51 11.76
C PRO A 201 -2.57 -4.14 10.27
N ARG A 202 -1.62 -4.63 9.45
CA ARG A 202 -1.62 -4.55 7.99
C ARG A 202 -1.30 -5.93 7.41
N GLY A 203 -2.26 -6.85 7.51
CA GLY A 203 -2.11 -8.20 6.98
C GLY A 203 -2.66 -8.32 5.56
N LEU A 204 -1.83 -8.79 4.63
CA LEU A 204 -2.24 -9.05 3.25
C LEU A 204 -1.96 -10.52 2.90
N TYR A 205 -2.92 -11.19 2.26
CA TYR A 205 -2.79 -12.58 1.82
C TYR A 205 -2.71 -12.66 0.30
N THR A 206 -1.68 -13.34 -0.20
CA THR A 206 -1.51 -13.63 -1.62
C THR A 206 -1.23 -15.11 -1.86
N HIS A 207 -1.39 -15.53 -3.11
CA HIS A 207 -1.20 -16.91 -3.53
C HIS A 207 -0.13 -16.99 -4.61
N GLY A 208 0.86 -17.87 -4.46
CA GLY A 208 2.07 -17.91 -5.29
C GLY A 208 1.78 -18.09 -6.78
N ARG A 209 0.73 -18.83 -7.14
CA ARG A 209 0.30 -19.00 -8.54
C ARG A 209 -0.47 -17.80 -9.10
N GLY A 210 -1.19 -17.07 -8.24
CA GLY A 210 -2.06 -15.96 -8.64
C GLY A 210 -1.36 -14.61 -8.66
N THR A 211 -0.13 -14.53 -8.14
CA THR A 211 0.58 -13.26 -7.98
C THR A 211 1.71 -13.16 -9.00
N THR A 212 1.85 -11.99 -9.60
CA THR A 212 2.94 -11.66 -10.54
C THR A 212 3.94 -10.74 -9.86
N ALA A 213 5.14 -10.58 -10.43
CA ALA A 213 6.14 -9.62 -9.95
C ALA A 213 5.52 -8.24 -9.77
N ALA A 214 4.77 -7.76 -10.76
CA ALA A 214 4.02 -6.50 -10.71
C ALA A 214 2.99 -6.45 -9.57
N GLY A 215 2.27 -7.54 -9.33
CA GLY A 215 1.30 -7.64 -8.23
C GLY A 215 1.92 -7.79 -6.85
N LEU A 216 3.16 -8.28 -6.75
CA LEU A 216 3.92 -8.36 -5.50
C LEU A 216 4.61 -7.03 -5.17
N THR A 217 5.21 -6.40 -6.17
CA THR A 217 6.06 -5.22 -5.96
C THR A 217 5.31 -3.92 -6.27
N ALA A 218 5.48 -3.37 -7.46
CA ALA A 218 4.75 -2.21 -7.97
C ALA A 218 4.84 -2.18 -9.50
N ALA A 219 3.85 -1.57 -10.12
CA ALA A 219 3.71 -1.52 -11.56
C ALA A 219 3.41 -0.10 -12.04
N VAL A 220 3.93 0.25 -13.21
CA VAL A 220 3.55 1.49 -13.89
C VAL A 220 2.49 1.17 -14.94
N VAL A 221 1.29 1.71 -14.75
CA VAL A 221 0.13 1.50 -15.62
C VAL A 221 -0.17 2.79 -16.38
N ARG A 222 -0.50 2.66 -17.66
CA ARG A 222 -0.89 3.81 -18.49
C ARG A 222 -2.39 4.07 -18.35
N GLU A 223 -2.75 5.30 -18.00
CA GLU A 223 -4.14 5.72 -17.93
C GLU A 223 -4.72 6.11 -19.29
N ARG A 224 -6.05 6.10 -19.36
CA ARG A 224 -6.82 6.50 -20.56
C ARG A 224 -6.59 7.96 -20.94
N THR A 225 -6.29 8.81 -19.95
CA THR A 225 -5.92 10.23 -20.10
C THR A 225 -4.52 10.41 -20.71
N GLY A 226 -3.75 9.33 -20.86
CA GLY A 226 -2.41 9.33 -21.46
C GLY A 226 -1.27 9.40 -20.46
N GLY A 227 -1.56 9.67 -19.18
CA GLY A 227 -0.59 9.67 -18.08
C GLY A 227 -0.12 8.27 -17.68
N MET A 228 0.99 8.21 -16.94
CA MET A 228 1.49 6.99 -16.32
C MET A 228 1.23 7.08 -14.81
N VAL A 229 0.69 6.01 -14.22
CA VAL A 229 0.37 5.92 -12.80
C VAL A 229 1.14 4.78 -12.18
N LEU A 230 1.62 4.98 -10.96
CA LEU A 230 2.33 3.96 -10.19
C LEU A 230 1.33 3.24 -9.27
N GLU A 231 1.11 1.96 -9.52
CA GLU A 231 0.28 1.07 -8.69
C GLU A 231 1.17 0.26 -7.73
N ALA A 232 0.83 0.31 -6.44
CA ALA A 232 1.49 -0.47 -5.40
C ALA A 232 0.99 -1.92 -5.40
N GLY A 233 1.92 -2.87 -5.33
CA GLY A 233 1.64 -4.29 -5.15
C GLY A 233 1.57 -4.70 -3.68
N ALA A 234 1.33 -5.99 -3.46
CA ALA A 234 1.08 -6.59 -2.15
C ALA A 234 2.12 -6.24 -1.07
N LEU A 235 3.42 -6.26 -1.40
CA LEU A 235 4.49 -5.97 -0.44
C LEU A 235 4.58 -4.49 -0.10
N VAL A 236 4.24 -3.59 -1.01
CA VAL A 236 4.19 -2.16 -0.69
C VAL A 236 2.96 -1.85 0.17
N LEU A 237 1.82 -2.46 -0.16
CA LEU A 237 0.58 -2.29 0.59
C LEU A 237 0.67 -2.85 2.03
N ALA A 238 1.53 -3.85 2.26
CA ALA A 238 1.79 -4.45 3.56
C ALA A 238 2.97 -3.81 4.33
N ASP A 239 3.43 -2.61 3.96
CA ASP A 239 4.49 -1.88 4.68
C ASP A 239 4.16 -1.72 6.18
N ARG A 240 5.12 -2.06 7.06
CA ARG A 240 4.99 -2.19 8.52
C ARG A 240 3.96 -3.22 9.00
N GLY A 241 3.70 -4.23 8.18
CA GLY A 241 2.77 -5.31 8.49
C GLY A 241 3.29 -6.69 8.09
N VAL A 242 2.36 -7.58 7.76
CA VAL A 242 2.66 -8.97 7.38
C VAL A 242 2.09 -9.27 6.00
N CYS A 243 2.95 -9.71 5.09
CA CYS A 243 2.54 -10.27 3.81
C CYS A 243 2.59 -11.80 3.87
N ALA A 244 1.42 -12.43 3.89
CA ALA A 244 1.28 -13.88 3.87
C ALA A 244 1.23 -14.39 2.42
N VAL A 245 2.17 -15.27 2.05
CA VAL A 245 2.30 -15.83 0.69
C VAL A 245 2.12 -17.34 0.74
N ASP A 246 0.97 -17.84 0.30
CA ASP A 246 0.71 -19.27 0.23
C ASP A 246 1.24 -19.88 -1.08
N GLU A 247 1.60 -21.17 -1.06
CA GLU A 247 2.16 -21.91 -2.20
C GLU A 247 3.32 -21.18 -2.92
N ILE A 248 4.29 -20.66 -2.16
CA ILE A 248 5.47 -20.00 -2.74
C ILE A 248 6.31 -20.94 -3.64
N ASP A 249 6.18 -22.25 -3.46
CA ASP A 249 6.79 -23.26 -4.33
C ASP A 249 6.20 -23.27 -5.75
N LYS A 250 4.94 -22.83 -5.92
CA LYS A 250 4.24 -22.74 -7.22
C LYS A 250 4.46 -21.41 -7.93
N MET A 251 5.16 -20.48 -7.31
CA MET A 251 5.49 -19.19 -7.88
C MET A 251 6.54 -19.34 -9.00
N ARG A 252 6.41 -18.52 -10.06
CA ARG A 252 7.43 -18.46 -11.11
C ARG A 252 8.72 -17.85 -10.56
N ASN A 253 9.86 -18.25 -11.11
CA ASN A 253 11.17 -17.76 -10.65
C ASN A 253 11.29 -16.24 -10.77
N GLU A 254 10.77 -15.64 -11.85
CA GLU A 254 10.79 -14.18 -12.04
C GLU A 254 10.02 -13.45 -10.93
N ASP A 255 8.84 -13.96 -10.58
CA ASP A 255 7.98 -13.41 -9.54
C ASP A 255 8.65 -13.53 -8.15
N ARG A 256 9.36 -14.64 -7.90
CA ARG A 256 10.12 -14.86 -6.65
C ARG A 256 11.32 -13.92 -6.52
N VAL A 257 12.08 -13.71 -7.60
CA VAL A 257 13.24 -12.81 -7.63
C VAL A 257 12.82 -11.38 -7.29
N ALA A 258 11.63 -10.96 -7.72
CA ALA A 258 11.10 -9.63 -7.42
C ALA A 258 10.92 -9.36 -5.91
N MET A 259 10.78 -10.42 -5.09
CA MET A 259 10.67 -10.26 -3.63
C MET A 259 12.01 -10.05 -2.94
N HIS A 260 13.13 -10.42 -3.55
CA HIS A 260 14.45 -10.39 -2.89
C HIS A 260 14.84 -8.98 -2.44
N GLU A 261 14.54 -7.97 -3.26
CA GLU A 261 14.80 -6.56 -2.93
C GLU A 261 14.02 -6.15 -1.68
N ALA A 262 12.71 -6.42 -1.65
CA ALA A 262 11.86 -6.11 -0.51
C ALA A 262 12.27 -6.87 0.76
N MET A 263 12.69 -8.14 0.63
CA MET A 263 13.11 -8.97 1.77
C MET A 263 14.37 -8.45 2.47
N GLU A 264 15.29 -7.84 1.74
CA GLU A 264 16.58 -7.43 2.28
C GLU A 264 16.67 -5.91 2.50
N GLN A 265 16.33 -5.11 1.49
CA GLN A 265 16.41 -3.66 1.56
C GLN A 265 15.17 -3.02 2.16
N GLN A 266 14.06 -3.76 2.27
CA GLN A 266 12.76 -3.24 2.72
C GLN A 266 12.26 -2.05 1.90
N SER A 267 12.66 -2.03 0.63
CA SER A 267 12.27 -1.04 -0.37
C SER A 267 12.12 -1.71 -1.73
N ILE A 268 11.34 -1.09 -2.62
CA ILE A 268 11.15 -1.52 -3.99
C ILE A 268 11.41 -0.32 -4.89
N SER A 269 12.40 -0.45 -5.77
CA SER A 269 12.72 0.55 -6.77
C SER A 269 12.03 0.25 -8.10
N VAL A 270 11.32 1.25 -8.62
CA VAL A 270 10.63 1.17 -9.92
C VAL A 270 11.14 2.27 -10.83
N ALA A 271 11.72 1.85 -11.96
CA ALA A 271 12.17 2.74 -13.03
C ALA A 271 11.55 2.31 -14.37
N LYS A 272 10.29 2.71 -14.62
CA LYS A 272 9.54 2.35 -15.85
C LYS A 272 8.66 3.50 -16.30
N GLY A 273 8.52 3.65 -17.62
CA GLY A 273 7.56 4.61 -18.19
C GLY A 273 7.85 6.08 -17.85
N GLY A 274 9.11 6.44 -17.61
CA GLY A 274 9.51 7.78 -17.19
C GLY A 274 9.35 8.06 -15.69
N ILE A 275 8.77 7.12 -14.93
CA ILE A 275 8.66 7.21 -13.47
C ILE A 275 9.86 6.48 -12.87
N VAL A 276 10.60 7.20 -12.02
CA VAL A 276 11.65 6.65 -11.15
C VAL A 276 11.24 6.93 -9.72
N ALA A 277 10.88 5.88 -8.98
CA ALA A 277 10.42 5.98 -7.60
C ALA A 277 10.92 4.82 -6.76
N THR A 278 11.13 5.07 -5.47
CA THR A 278 11.45 4.04 -4.48
C THR A 278 10.33 4.00 -3.46
N LEU A 279 9.65 2.86 -3.38
CA LEU A 279 8.55 2.61 -2.46
C LEU A 279 9.08 1.85 -1.23
N ASN A 280 8.51 2.13 -0.06
CA ASN A 280 8.83 1.39 1.15
C ASN A 280 8.09 0.05 1.17
N ALA A 281 8.77 -1.00 1.63
CA ALA A 281 8.23 -2.35 1.73
C ALA A 281 8.80 -3.04 2.99
N ARG A 282 8.71 -2.37 4.14
CA ARG A 282 9.14 -2.86 5.46
C ARG A 282 8.13 -3.87 5.99
N THR A 283 8.01 -4.98 5.29
CA THR A 283 7.04 -6.04 5.63
C THR A 283 7.77 -7.26 6.15
N SER A 284 7.12 -7.94 7.09
CA SER A 284 7.49 -9.31 7.42
C SER A 284 6.76 -10.27 6.48
N ILE A 285 7.51 -11.16 5.81
CA ILE A 285 6.95 -12.14 4.88
C ILE A 285 6.73 -13.46 5.62
N LEU A 286 5.48 -13.91 5.65
CA LEU A 286 5.09 -15.24 6.12
C LEU A 286 4.75 -16.11 4.91
N ALA A 287 5.64 -17.00 4.51
CA ALA A 287 5.47 -17.85 3.35
C ALA A 287 5.13 -19.30 3.75
N ALA A 288 4.29 -19.96 2.94
CA ALA A 288 4.05 -21.40 3.04
C ALA A 288 4.42 -22.10 1.73
N ALA A 289 5.09 -23.25 1.84
CA ALA A 289 5.52 -24.06 0.71
C ALA A 289 5.18 -25.54 0.92
N ASN A 290 5.00 -26.27 -0.17
CA ASN A 290 4.99 -27.72 -0.18
C ASN A 290 6.37 -28.26 -0.63
N PRO A 291 6.85 -29.39 -0.07
CA PRO A 291 8.03 -30.10 -0.56
C PRO A 291 7.91 -30.46 -2.05
N ALA A 292 9.05 -30.59 -2.73
CA ALA A 292 9.10 -30.83 -4.18
C ALA A 292 8.31 -32.08 -4.62
N LEU A 293 8.35 -33.15 -3.82
CA LEU A 293 7.65 -34.42 -4.09
C LEU A 293 6.27 -34.50 -3.41
N GLY A 294 5.78 -33.40 -2.83
CA GLY A 294 4.52 -33.38 -2.09
C GLY A 294 4.56 -34.06 -0.71
N ARG A 295 5.72 -34.63 -0.34
CA ARG A 295 6.02 -35.10 1.01
C ARG A 295 7.46 -34.75 1.37
N TYR A 296 7.71 -34.55 2.66
CA TYR A 296 9.06 -34.39 3.19
C TYR A 296 9.85 -35.69 3.03
N ASP A 297 11.10 -35.59 2.57
CA ASP A 297 12.03 -36.72 2.54
C ASP A 297 12.75 -36.78 3.90
N PRO A 298 12.54 -37.83 4.71
CA PRO A 298 13.08 -37.93 6.07
C PRO A 298 14.60 -38.10 6.14
#